data_AF-A0A930QMK5-F1
#
_entry.id   AF-A0A930QMK5-F1
#
_cell.length_a   1.000
_cell.length_b   1.000
_cell.length_c   1.000
_cell.angle_alpha   90.00
_cell.angle_beta   90.00
_cell.angle_gamma   90.00
#
_symmetry.space_group_name_H-M   'P 1'
#
loop_
_entity.id
_entity.type
_entity.pdbx_description
1 polymer ?
#
loop_
_entity_poly.entity_id
_entity_poly.type
_entity_poly.pdbx_seq_one_letter_code
_entity_poly.pdbx_strand_id
1 'polypeptide(L)'
;AQLSFGDEFKAKLEAGRLSDGFADTANYQSAQVRYDKNKFMSGVGFYRLGSSDLTTKTTNKKERAHIWGADLGYRFDKNSFLSGSYAHANKYSLGNKQKKAYQFTYEYKGADQADKGSWGAYVSYRYLGKGAAPLATTDGAQLGSKGVEFGLGYVPYKNVLLSAKYFKGKTIEKQDNDKVQKLYGSVEFFF
;
A
#
# COMPACT_ATOMS: atom_id res chain seq x y z
N ALA A 1 7.02 -12.95 -15.84
CA ALA A 1 7.66 -14.03 -15.07
C ALA A 1 7.95 -13.53 -13.66
N GLN A 2 7.81 -14.38 -12.64
CA GLN A 2 8.10 -14.08 -11.24
C GLN A 2 9.11 -15.11 -10.75
N LEU A 3 10.30 -14.66 -10.35
CA LEU A 3 11.27 -15.50 -9.62
C LEU A 3 11.27 -15.08 -8.15
N SER A 4 11.32 -16.05 -7.24
CA SER A 4 11.48 -15.84 -5.79
C SER A 4 12.63 -16.72 -5.29
N PHE A 5 13.61 -16.13 -4.62
CA PHE A 5 14.79 -16.84 -4.10
C PHE A 5 14.85 -16.71 -2.58
N GLY A 6 14.81 -17.83 -1.84
CA GLY A 6 15.10 -17.95 -0.40
C GLY A 6 13.88 -17.99 0.54
N ASP A 7 14.10 -18.50 1.77
CA ASP A 7 13.10 -18.57 2.85
C ASP A 7 13.08 -17.26 3.69
N GLU A 8 14.26 -16.76 4.06
CA GLU A 8 14.44 -15.49 4.81
C GLU A 8 14.62 -14.28 3.88
N PHE A 9 15.40 -14.43 2.80
CA PHE A 9 15.52 -13.42 1.76
C PHE A 9 14.56 -13.81 0.64
N LYS A 10 13.86 -12.85 0.06
CA LYS A 10 12.91 -13.03 -1.03
C LYS A 10 13.14 -11.94 -2.05
N ALA A 11 13.80 -12.27 -3.14
CA ALA A 11 13.92 -11.39 -4.29
C ALA A 11 12.80 -11.70 -5.28
N LYS A 12 11.95 -10.72 -5.57
CA LYS A 12 10.88 -10.78 -6.56
C LYS A 12 11.23 -9.87 -7.74
N LEU A 13 11.40 -10.46 -8.92
CA LEU A 13 11.55 -9.74 -10.17
C LEU A 13 10.29 -9.92 -10.99
N GLU A 14 9.65 -8.83 -11.41
CA GLU A 14 8.52 -8.88 -12.33
C GLU A 14 8.84 -8.05 -13.56
N ALA A 15 8.52 -8.58 -14.71
CA ALA A 15 8.53 -7.84 -15.96
C ALA A 15 7.29 -8.24 -16.75
N GLY A 16 6.60 -7.26 -17.29
CA GLY A 16 5.38 -7.48 -18.05
C GLY A 16 5.09 -6.36 -19.03
N ARG A 17 4.15 -6.66 -19.91
CA ARG A 17 3.66 -5.78 -20.96
C ARG A 17 2.19 -5.51 -20.70
N LEU A 18 1.84 -4.25 -20.47
CA LEU A 18 0.46 -3.79 -20.35
C LEU A 18 0.00 -3.39 -21.76
N SER A 19 -1.00 -4.10 -22.27
CA SER A 19 -1.61 -3.83 -23.58
C SER A 19 -2.98 -3.15 -23.48
N ASP A 20 -3.58 -3.11 -22.28
CA ASP A 20 -4.94 -2.60 -22.09
C ASP A 20 -4.89 -1.15 -21.55
N GLY A 21 -5.47 -0.21 -22.30
CA GLY A 21 -5.51 1.22 -21.96
C GLY A 21 -4.33 2.10 -22.43
N PHE A 22 -3.44 1.59 -23.28
CA PHE A 22 -2.34 2.37 -23.89
C PHE A 22 -2.32 2.15 -25.42
N ALA A 23 -2.06 3.20 -26.21
CA ALA A 23 -1.97 3.08 -27.67
C ALA A 23 -0.71 2.30 -28.11
N ASP A 24 0.29 2.20 -27.24
CA ASP A 24 1.55 1.48 -27.44
C ASP A 24 1.90 0.65 -26.20
N THR A 25 2.47 -0.55 -26.39
CA THR A 25 2.66 -1.51 -25.28
C THR A 25 3.53 -0.93 -24.16
N ALA A 26 2.95 -0.71 -22.97
CA ALA A 26 3.71 -0.21 -21.83
C ALA A 26 4.52 -1.36 -21.19
N ASN A 27 5.84 -1.20 -21.12
CA ASN A 27 6.72 -2.15 -20.44
C ASN A 27 6.87 -1.72 -18.98
N TYR A 28 6.57 -2.63 -18.05
CA TYR A 28 6.88 -2.44 -16.64
C TYR A 28 7.90 -3.49 -16.19
N GLN A 29 8.85 -3.03 -15.37
CA GLN A 29 9.84 -3.88 -14.72
C GLN A 29 9.87 -3.49 -13.25
N SER A 30 9.69 -4.44 -12.35
CA SER A 30 9.85 -4.27 -10.92
C SER A 30 10.91 -5.23 -10.39
N ALA A 31 11.69 -4.74 -9.44
CA ALA A 31 12.61 -5.52 -8.66
C ALA A 31 12.36 -5.21 -7.20
N GLN A 32 11.85 -6.19 -6.47
CA GLN A 32 11.64 -6.10 -5.04
C GLN A 32 12.55 -7.09 -4.34
N VAL A 33 13.16 -6.65 -3.27
CA VAL A 33 13.93 -7.47 -2.37
C VAL A 33 13.29 -7.33 -1.01
N ARG A 34 13.00 -8.45 -0.37
CA ARG A 34 12.44 -8.52 0.96
C ARG A 34 13.30 -9.44 1.81
N TYR A 35 13.44 -9.09 3.07
CA TYR A 35 14.15 -9.84 4.09
C TYR A 35 13.23 -9.97 5.29
N ASP A 36 12.78 -11.19 5.56
CA ASP A 36 11.95 -11.55 6.69
C ASP A 36 12.74 -12.51 7.58
N LYS A 37 13.10 -12.06 8.80
CA LYS A 37 13.77 -12.90 9.78
C LYS A 37 13.14 -12.77 11.15
N ASN A 38 12.59 -13.87 11.64
CA ASN A 38 11.91 -13.97 12.94
C ASN A 38 10.86 -12.87 13.15
N LYS A 39 11.26 -11.80 13.83
CA LYS A 39 10.43 -10.66 14.20
C LYS A 39 10.65 -9.45 13.29
N PHE A 40 11.75 -9.40 12.55
CA PHE A 40 12.11 -8.27 11.71
C PHE A 40 11.76 -8.54 10.26
N MET A 41 11.20 -7.55 9.61
CA MET A 41 10.90 -7.54 8.18
C MET A 41 11.48 -6.26 7.60
N SER A 42 12.10 -6.37 6.45
CA SER A 42 12.55 -5.21 5.69
C SER A 42 12.42 -5.51 4.21
N GLY A 43 12.17 -4.50 3.41
CA GLY A 43 12.05 -4.67 1.98
C GLY A 43 12.40 -3.38 1.27
N VAL A 44 12.85 -3.52 0.04
CA VAL A 44 13.07 -2.41 -0.88
C VAL A 44 12.55 -2.83 -2.25
N GLY A 45 11.84 -1.93 -2.90
CA GLY A 45 11.25 -2.15 -4.22
C GLY A 45 11.67 -1.05 -5.16
N PHE A 46 12.06 -1.42 -6.38
CA PHE A 46 12.33 -0.50 -7.47
C PHE A 46 11.42 -0.86 -8.63
N TYR A 47 10.64 0.10 -9.09
CA TYR A 47 9.72 -0.03 -10.20
C TYR A 47 10.16 0.93 -11.29
N ARG A 48 10.37 0.37 -12.48
CA ARG A 48 10.68 1.08 -13.70
C ARG A 48 9.51 0.91 -14.66
N LEU A 49 8.91 2.04 -15.01
CA LEU A 49 7.84 2.11 -16.01
C LEU A 49 8.41 2.78 -17.25
N GLY A 50 8.30 2.12 -18.40
CA GLY A 50 8.73 2.63 -19.70
C GLY A 50 7.60 2.54 -20.73
N SER A 51 7.20 3.68 -21.29
CA SER A 51 6.22 3.75 -22.39
C SER A 51 6.47 5.00 -23.23
N SER A 52 6.34 4.86 -24.56
CA SER A 52 6.39 5.96 -25.54
C SER A 52 5.32 7.02 -25.24
N ASP A 53 4.17 6.61 -24.71
CA ASP A 53 3.01 7.46 -24.34
C ASP A 53 3.23 8.26 -23.03
N LEU A 54 4.28 7.96 -22.27
CA LEU A 54 4.62 8.71 -21.05
C LEU A 54 5.15 10.12 -21.35
N THR A 55 5.44 10.41 -22.62
CA THR A 55 5.90 11.73 -23.11
C THR A 55 4.83 12.82 -22.94
N THR A 56 3.54 12.49 -22.98
CA THR A 56 2.44 13.46 -22.88
C THR A 56 2.06 13.83 -21.44
N LYS A 57 2.38 12.98 -20.44
CA LYS A 57 2.11 13.23 -19.01
C LYS A 57 3.33 13.67 -18.19
N THR A 58 4.49 13.81 -18.82
CA THR A 58 5.78 14.16 -18.17
C THR A 58 6.31 15.52 -18.64
N THR A 59 6.67 16.42 -17.71
CA THR A 59 7.09 17.83 -17.91
C THR A 59 8.32 17.97 -18.81
N ASN A 60 8.96 16.86 -19.15
CA ASN A 60 10.24 16.84 -19.84
C ASN A 60 10.29 15.84 -21.00
N LYS A 61 9.14 15.34 -21.51
CA LYS A 61 9.09 14.37 -22.61
C LYS A 61 10.01 13.15 -22.41
N LYS A 62 10.17 12.67 -21.16
CA LYS A 62 11.01 11.51 -20.85
C LYS A 62 10.13 10.27 -20.67
N GLU A 63 10.34 9.27 -21.52
CA GLU A 63 9.63 7.98 -21.63
C GLU A 63 9.81 7.03 -20.43
N ARG A 64 10.31 7.52 -19.28
CA ARG A 64 10.77 6.66 -18.17
C ARG A 64 10.46 7.28 -16.81
N ALA A 65 9.60 6.61 -16.04
CA ALA A 65 9.34 6.91 -14.64
C ALA A 65 10.00 5.86 -13.74
N HIS A 66 10.60 6.31 -12.64
CA HIS A 66 11.23 5.45 -11.64
C HIS A 66 10.55 5.69 -10.30
N ILE A 67 10.04 4.62 -9.69
CA ILE A 67 9.48 4.63 -8.35
C ILE A 67 10.37 3.71 -7.52
N TRP A 68 10.78 4.15 -6.35
CA TRP A 68 11.43 3.29 -5.39
C TRP A 68 10.66 3.34 -4.09
N GLY A 69 10.68 2.25 -3.34
CA GLY A 69 10.09 2.17 -2.03
C GLY A 69 10.94 1.33 -1.10
N ALA A 70 10.72 1.53 0.18
CA ALA A 70 11.28 0.76 1.26
C ALA A 70 10.17 0.44 2.26
N ASP A 71 10.19 -0.77 2.76
CA ASP A 71 9.25 -1.32 3.72
C ASP A 71 10.05 -1.82 4.92
N LEU A 72 9.55 -1.59 6.12
CA LEU A 72 10.14 -2.04 7.37
C LEU A 72 9.01 -2.56 8.26
N GLY A 73 9.28 -3.63 8.99
CA GLY A 73 8.34 -4.26 9.89
C GLY A 73 9.04 -4.85 11.09
N TYR A 74 8.42 -4.73 12.25
CA TYR A 74 8.91 -5.30 13.49
C TYR A 74 7.75 -5.88 14.28
N ARG A 75 7.85 -7.17 14.55
CA ARG A 75 6.93 -7.94 15.38
C ARG A 75 7.47 -7.95 16.80
N PHE A 76 6.91 -7.13 17.67
CA PHE A 76 7.30 -7.13 19.08
C PHE A 76 7.00 -8.50 19.71
N ASP A 77 5.78 -8.99 19.47
CA ASP A 77 5.25 -10.22 20.06
C ASP A 77 4.31 -10.93 19.08
N LYS A 78 3.72 -12.05 19.51
CA LYS A 78 2.71 -12.80 18.75
C LYS A 78 1.51 -11.94 18.37
N ASN A 79 1.26 -10.88 19.16
CA ASN A 79 0.10 -10.02 19.03
C ASN A 79 0.43 -8.66 18.43
N SER A 80 1.63 -8.11 18.63
CA SER A 80 1.94 -6.72 18.24
C SER A 80 2.89 -6.68 17.05
N PHE A 81 2.44 -6.10 15.94
CA PHE A 81 3.23 -5.92 14.73
C PHE A 81 3.17 -4.48 14.26
N LEU A 82 4.33 -3.86 14.10
CA LEU A 82 4.46 -2.53 13.52
C LEU A 82 5.08 -2.66 12.14
N SER A 83 4.48 -2.06 11.13
CA SER A 83 5.04 -1.94 9.80
C SER A 83 5.00 -0.50 9.32
N GLY A 84 5.93 -0.16 8.45
CA GLY A 84 6.04 1.13 7.82
C GLY A 84 6.54 0.97 6.40
N SER A 85 5.88 1.62 5.45
CA SER A 85 6.28 1.63 4.05
C SER A 85 6.46 3.06 3.60
N TYR A 86 7.48 3.31 2.80
CA TYR A 86 7.76 4.59 2.18
C TYR A 86 7.98 4.35 0.69
N ALA A 87 7.32 5.11 -0.16
CA ALA A 87 7.50 5.08 -1.60
C ALA A 87 7.73 6.50 -2.12
N HIS A 88 8.64 6.62 -3.08
CA HIS A 88 8.98 7.86 -3.73
C HIS A 88 9.06 7.67 -5.25
N ALA A 89 8.26 8.47 -5.96
CA ALA A 89 8.30 8.52 -7.42
C ALA A 89 9.17 9.70 -7.87
N ASN A 90 10.25 9.40 -8.59
CA ASN A 90 11.09 10.41 -9.21
C ASN A 90 10.57 10.71 -10.62
N LYS A 91 10.49 12.01 -10.97
CA LYS A 91 10.11 12.53 -12.31
C LYS A 91 8.64 12.43 -12.76
N TYR A 92 7.68 12.78 -11.89
CA TYR A 92 6.32 13.18 -12.34
C TYR A 92 6.16 14.71 -12.40
N SER A 93 5.35 15.22 -13.33
CA SER A 93 4.91 16.63 -13.49
C SER A 93 3.99 17.15 -12.39
N LEU A 94 4.06 16.56 -11.20
CA LEU A 94 3.18 16.85 -10.08
C LEU A 94 4.03 17.49 -8.98
N GLY A 95 3.46 18.40 -8.19
CA GLY A 95 4.20 19.14 -7.15
C GLY A 95 4.94 18.20 -6.19
N ASN A 96 6.05 18.65 -5.61
CA ASN A 96 6.95 17.82 -4.75
C ASN A 96 6.23 17.04 -3.64
N LYS A 97 5.08 17.51 -3.14
CA LYS A 97 4.27 16.85 -2.11
C LYS A 97 3.51 15.61 -2.61
N GLN A 98 3.28 15.49 -3.92
CA GLN A 98 2.56 14.37 -4.52
C GLN A 98 3.50 13.23 -4.96
N LYS A 99 4.82 13.43 -4.90
CA LYS A 99 5.85 12.44 -5.27
C LYS A 99 6.22 11.47 -4.15
N LYS A 100 5.58 11.59 -2.97
CA LYS A 100 5.87 10.76 -1.79
C LYS A 100 4.59 10.08 -1.34
N ALA A 101 4.70 8.80 -1.00
CA ALA A 101 3.69 8.08 -0.27
C ALA A 101 4.38 7.40 0.92
N TYR A 102 3.73 7.37 2.06
CA TYR A 102 4.19 6.60 3.20
C TYR A 102 3.02 6.12 4.01
N GLN A 103 3.14 4.95 4.60
CA GLN A 103 2.15 4.38 5.48
C GLN A 103 2.84 3.77 6.69
N PHE A 104 2.21 3.88 7.85
CA PHE A 104 2.67 3.26 9.10
C PHE A 104 1.48 2.53 9.69
N THR A 105 1.57 1.22 9.82
CA THR A 105 0.50 0.37 10.33
C THR A 105 0.96 -0.37 11.57
N TYR A 106 0.24 -0.17 12.66
CA TYR A 106 0.38 -0.96 13.88
C TYR A 106 -0.82 -1.89 14.00
N GLU A 107 -0.56 -3.18 14.10
CA GLU A 107 -1.55 -4.25 14.22
C GLU A 107 -1.42 -4.92 15.59
N TYR A 108 -2.55 -5.24 16.18
CA TYR A 108 -2.68 -5.89 17.48
C TYR A 108 -3.60 -7.11 17.41
N LYS A 109 -3.12 -8.25 17.91
CA LYS A 109 -3.72 -9.59 17.97
C LYS A 109 -4.10 -10.24 16.63
N GLY A 110 -4.75 -9.51 15.72
CA GLY A 110 -5.41 -10.08 14.54
C GLY A 110 -6.66 -10.86 14.93
N ALA A 111 -7.74 -10.70 14.15
CA ALA A 111 -8.95 -11.48 14.34
C ALA A 111 -8.81 -12.80 13.57
N ASP A 112 -8.85 -13.92 14.29
CA ASP A 112 -8.79 -15.25 13.69
C ASP A 112 -10.19 -15.83 13.60
N GLN A 113 -10.70 -15.97 12.38
CA GLN A 113 -12.01 -16.52 12.06
C GLN A 113 -12.26 -17.94 12.62
N ALA A 114 -11.20 -18.70 12.88
CA ALA A 114 -11.30 -20.04 13.46
C ALA A 114 -11.46 -20.02 14.99
N ASP A 115 -11.01 -18.95 15.65
CA ASP A 115 -11.01 -18.81 17.10
C ASP A 115 -12.15 -17.90 17.59
N LYS A 116 -13.15 -18.53 18.20
CA LYS A 116 -14.28 -17.83 18.82
C LYS A 116 -13.78 -16.92 19.95
N GLY A 117 -14.15 -15.64 19.88
CA GLY A 117 -13.70 -14.61 20.83
C GLY A 117 -12.37 -13.96 20.45
N SER A 118 -11.76 -14.36 19.32
CA SER A 118 -10.60 -13.68 18.77
C SER A 118 -10.97 -12.28 18.31
N TRP A 119 -10.08 -11.34 18.56
CA TRP A 119 -10.25 -9.95 18.20
C TRP A 119 -8.93 -9.37 17.77
N GLY A 120 -8.96 -8.52 16.75
CA GLY A 120 -7.81 -7.78 16.28
C GLY A 120 -8.14 -6.31 16.16
N ALA A 121 -7.14 -5.47 16.34
CA ALA A 121 -7.24 -4.06 16.00
C ALA A 121 -6.03 -3.67 15.16
N TYR A 122 -6.19 -2.70 14.27
CA TYR A 122 -5.07 -2.07 13.62
C TYR A 122 -5.28 -0.56 13.53
N VAL A 123 -4.19 0.17 13.51
CA VAL A 123 -4.18 1.59 13.21
C VAL A 123 -3.14 1.84 12.13
N SER A 124 -3.52 2.50 11.05
CA SER A 124 -2.67 2.80 9.91
C SER A 124 -2.69 4.29 9.61
N TYR A 125 -1.57 4.99 9.80
CA TYR A 125 -1.39 6.32 9.24
C TYR A 125 -0.99 6.18 7.79
N ARG A 126 -1.79 6.70 6.84
CA ARG A 126 -1.50 6.66 5.42
C ARG A 126 -1.35 8.07 4.86
N TYR A 127 -0.30 8.29 4.09
CA TYR A 127 -0.06 9.48 3.31
C TYR A 127 0.13 9.06 1.86
N LEU A 128 -0.85 9.34 0.99
CA LEU A 128 -0.86 8.87 -0.39
C LEU A 128 -0.77 10.06 -1.34
N GLY A 129 0.44 10.44 -1.73
CA GLY A 129 0.64 11.46 -2.78
C GLY A 129 0.21 10.94 -4.16
N LYS A 130 -0.61 11.73 -4.89
CA LYS A 130 -1.19 11.36 -6.20
C LYS A 130 -0.17 10.87 -7.25
N GLY A 131 1.09 11.31 -7.18
CA GLY A 131 2.16 10.95 -8.12
C GLY A 131 3.02 9.76 -7.70
N ALA A 132 3.01 9.35 -6.43
CA ALA A 132 3.74 8.16 -5.94
C ALA A 132 2.90 6.88 -5.98
N ALA A 133 1.58 7.01 -6.10
CA ALA A 133 0.66 5.89 -6.07
C ALA A 133 -0.42 5.99 -7.17
N PRO A 134 -0.04 6.04 -8.47
CA PRO A 134 -1.00 6.13 -9.58
C PRO A 134 -1.87 4.86 -9.74
N LEU A 135 -1.48 3.76 -9.08
CA LEU A 135 -2.16 2.45 -9.08
C LEU A 135 -2.59 2.03 -7.65
N ALA A 136 -2.76 2.96 -6.72
CA ALA A 136 -3.29 2.59 -5.41
C ALA A 136 -4.73 2.09 -5.56
N THR A 137 -4.98 0.86 -5.10
CA THR A 137 -6.34 0.33 -4.91
C THR A 137 -7.08 1.25 -3.95
N THR A 138 -8.06 2.00 -4.48
CA THR A 138 -8.89 3.00 -3.80
C THR A 138 -9.96 2.38 -2.88
N ASP A 139 -9.66 1.25 -2.25
CA ASP A 139 -10.63 0.51 -1.43
C ASP A 139 -10.83 1.16 -0.04
N GLY A 140 -9.74 1.65 0.55
CA GLY A 140 -9.73 2.33 1.86
C GLY A 140 -9.39 3.82 1.77
N ALA A 141 -8.11 4.12 1.57
CA ALA A 141 -7.60 5.49 1.53
C ALA A 141 -7.66 6.07 0.11
N GLN A 142 -8.23 7.29 -0.01
CA GLN A 142 -8.37 7.97 -1.29
C GLN A 142 -7.01 8.48 -1.80
N LEU A 143 -6.80 8.34 -3.10
CA LEU A 143 -5.61 8.80 -3.81
C LEU A 143 -5.48 10.32 -3.65
N GLY A 144 -4.38 10.81 -3.05
CA GLY A 144 -4.22 12.23 -2.71
C GLY A 144 -4.74 12.63 -1.33
N SER A 145 -4.93 11.68 -0.40
CA SER A 145 -5.31 11.95 0.98
C SER A 145 -4.23 11.52 1.99
N LYS A 146 -4.23 12.17 3.15
CA LYS A 146 -3.42 11.81 4.32
C LYS A 146 -4.33 11.64 5.53
N GLY A 147 -4.17 10.58 6.30
CA GLY A 147 -5.09 10.31 7.41
C GLY A 147 -4.70 9.11 8.24
N VAL A 148 -5.48 8.87 9.27
CA VAL A 148 -5.40 7.68 10.10
C VAL A 148 -6.60 6.80 9.78
N GLU A 149 -6.33 5.54 9.51
CA GLU A 149 -7.30 4.46 9.44
C GLU A 149 -7.21 3.66 10.74
N PHE A 150 -8.34 3.33 11.32
CA PHE A 150 -8.45 2.40 12.43
C PHE A 150 -9.31 1.24 11.97
N GLY A 151 -8.89 0.02 12.23
CA GLY A 151 -9.69 -1.17 12.00
C GLY A 151 -9.83 -1.99 13.26
N LEU A 152 -10.99 -2.61 13.43
CA LEU A 152 -11.30 -3.55 14.49
C LEU A 152 -11.93 -4.78 13.83
N GLY A 153 -11.45 -5.96 14.17
CA GLY A 153 -12.03 -7.24 13.81
C GLY A 153 -12.44 -7.99 15.07
N TYR A 154 -13.61 -8.61 15.08
CA TYR A 154 -14.07 -9.46 16.17
C TYR A 154 -14.78 -10.69 15.64
N VAL A 155 -14.49 -11.85 16.23
CA VAL A 155 -15.04 -13.15 15.84
C VAL A 155 -16.00 -13.62 16.91
N PRO A 156 -17.30 -13.22 16.87
CA PRO A 156 -18.28 -13.65 17.88
C PRO A 156 -18.56 -15.16 17.82
N TYR A 157 -18.47 -15.76 16.64
CA TYR A 157 -18.68 -17.18 16.38
C TYR A 157 -17.63 -17.69 15.39
N LYS A 158 -17.32 -18.99 15.44
CA LYS A 158 -16.47 -19.62 14.42
C LYS A 158 -17.05 -19.31 13.04
N ASN A 159 -16.17 -18.94 12.12
CA ASN A 159 -16.51 -18.59 10.75
C ASN A 159 -17.35 -17.31 10.59
N VAL A 160 -17.49 -16.47 11.62
CA VAL A 160 -18.15 -15.17 11.54
C VAL A 160 -17.16 -14.09 11.93
N LEU A 161 -16.77 -13.24 10.98
CA LEU A 161 -15.89 -12.10 11.22
C LEU A 161 -16.68 -10.80 11.12
N LEU A 162 -16.77 -10.09 12.23
CA LEU A 162 -17.19 -8.70 12.24
C LEU A 162 -15.97 -7.83 12.02
N SER A 163 -16.02 -6.94 11.03
CA SER A 163 -14.98 -5.97 10.80
C SER A 163 -15.56 -4.55 10.78
N ALA A 164 -14.87 -3.63 11.42
CA ALA A 164 -15.19 -2.21 11.42
C ALA A 164 -13.92 -1.44 11.06
N LYS A 165 -14.00 -0.52 10.11
CA LYS A 165 -12.90 0.32 9.65
C LYS A 165 -13.34 1.77 9.67
N TYR A 166 -12.56 2.63 10.29
CA TYR A 166 -12.79 4.06 10.37
C TYR A 166 -11.57 4.81 9.85
N PHE A 167 -11.71 5.45 8.70
CA PHE A 167 -10.72 6.36 8.15
C PHE A 167 -11.08 7.80 8.52
N LYS A 168 -10.11 8.55 9.03
CA LYS A 168 -10.20 9.99 9.27
C LYS A 168 -8.93 10.67 8.79
N GLY A 169 -9.08 11.56 7.85
CA GLY A 169 -7.96 12.23 7.20
C GLY A 169 -8.35 13.56 6.58
N LYS A 170 -7.43 14.05 5.77
CA LYS A 170 -7.59 15.26 4.99
C LYS A 170 -7.03 15.06 3.58
N THR A 171 -7.56 15.78 2.60
CA THR A 171 -6.96 15.86 1.26
C THR A 171 -5.59 16.54 1.34
N ILE A 172 -4.65 16.09 0.50
CA ILE A 172 -3.30 16.66 0.41
C ILE A 172 -3.33 17.99 -0.37
N GLU A 173 -4.29 18.17 -1.28
CA GLU A 173 -4.61 19.45 -1.90
C GLU A 173 -5.35 20.35 -0.91
N LYS A 174 -4.88 21.60 -0.77
CA LYS A 174 -5.57 22.61 0.06
C LYS A 174 -6.91 22.96 -0.59
N GLN A 175 -8.01 22.67 0.08
CA GLN A 175 -9.36 23.13 -0.23
C GLN A 175 -10.04 23.54 1.08
N ASP A 176 -11.04 24.42 1.02
CA ASP A 176 -11.77 24.92 2.20
C ASP A 176 -12.45 23.83 3.03
N ASN A 177 -12.77 22.68 2.41
CA ASN A 177 -13.36 21.52 3.07
C ASN A 177 -12.51 20.26 2.85
N ASP A 178 -11.30 20.26 3.42
CA ASP A 178 -10.29 19.23 3.21
C ASP A 178 -10.51 17.94 4.04
N LYS A 179 -11.54 17.86 4.89
CA LYS A 179 -11.76 16.72 5.80
C LYS A 179 -12.37 15.54 5.06
N VAL A 180 -11.74 14.37 5.18
CA VAL A 180 -12.23 13.10 4.64
C VAL A 180 -12.44 12.13 5.80
N GLN A 181 -13.64 11.57 5.92
CA GLN A 181 -13.90 10.51 6.88
C GLN A 181 -14.78 9.42 6.26
N LYS A 182 -14.50 8.16 6.59
CA LYS A 182 -15.25 7.01 6.09
C LYS A 182 -15.34 5.98 7.21
N LEU A 183 -16.57 5.62 7.58
CA LEU A 183 -16.83 4.49 8.46
C LEU A 183 -17.37 3.35 7.59
N TYR A 184 -16.78 2.18 7.75
CA TYR A 184 -17.16 0.97 7.05
C TYR A 184 -17.31 -0.15 8.08
N GLY A 185 -18.39 -0.91 7.98
CA GLY A 185 -18.58 -2.12 8.76
C GLY A 185 -18.96 -3.24 7.82
N SER A 186 -18.39 -4.42 8.03
CA SER A 186 -18.78 -5.63 7.32
C SER A 186 -18.94 -6.79 8.29
N VAL A 187 -19.79 -7.73 7.89
CA VAL A 187 -19.93 -9.03 8.53
C VAL A 187 -19.66 -10.07 7.45
N GLU A 188 -18.64 -10.88 7.65
CA GLU A 188 -18.25 -11.93 6.73
C GLU A 188 -18.57 -13.28 7.35
N PHE A 189 -19.28 -14.11 6.59
CA PHE A 189 -19.62 -15.49 6.96
C PHE A 189 -18.80 -16.43 6.08
N PHE A 190 -18.00 -17.27 6.71
CA PHE A 190 -17.20 -18.29 6.07
C PHE A 190 -17.90 -19.64 6.23
N PHE A 191 -17.83 -20.52 5.23
CA PHE A 191 -18.48 -21.83 5.25
C PHE A 191 -17.47 -22.92 4.88
#